data_AF-A0A3N5NJ46-F1
#
_entry.id   AF-A0A3N5NJ46-F1
#
_cell.length_a   1.000
_cell.length_b   1.000
_cell.length_c   1.000
_cell.angle_alpha   90.00
_cell.angle_beta   90.00
_cell.angle_gamma   90.00
#
_symmetry.space_group_name_H-M   'P 1'
#
loop_
_entity.id
_entity.type
_entity.pdbx_description
1 polymer ?
#
loop_
_entity_poly.entity_id
_entity_poly.type
_entity_poly.pdbx_seq_one_letter_code
_entity_poly.pdbx_strand_id
1 'polypeptide(L)'
;MLTRKIVHMLCGVVLLGVLGSSAASATFDARRTTRFTFSRTVQMPGVALPAGTYIFEVANPEGQGDIVRVLSRDRKQMFLMKFTRPIYRQAKGPLKATISLGEA
;
A
#
# COMPACT_ATOMS: atom_id res chain seq x y z
N MET A 1 -6.94 -45.18 -4.27
CA MET A 1 -7.83 -43.99 -4.09
C MET A 1 -7.47 -43.12 -2.88
N LEU A 2 -6.71 -43.63 -1.89
CA LEU A 2 -6.31 -42.88 -0.69
C LEU A 2 -5.19 -41.84 -0.95
N THR A 3 -4.26 -42.14 -1.85
CA THR A 3 -3.13 -41.26 -2.23
C THR A 3 -3.56 -39.98 -2.95
N ARG A 4 -4.57 -40.03 -3.83
CA ARG A 4 -5.14 -38.82 -4.46
C ARG A 4 -5.78 -37.89 -3.42
N LYS A 5 -6.44 -38.44 -2.38
CA LYS A 5 -7.06 -37.65 -1.31
C LYS A 5 -6.01 -36.93 -0.45
N ILE A 6 -4.87 -37.59 -0.18
CA ILE A 6 -3.76 -37.02 0.59
C ILE A 6 -3.09 -35.88 -0.19
N VAL A 7 -2.88 -36.04 -1.51
CA VAL A 7 -2.32 -34.98 -2.36
C VAL A 7 -3.24 -33.75 -2.42
N HIS A 8 -4.56 -33.95 -2.50
CA HIS A 8 -5.52 -32.84 -2.47
C HIS A 8 -5.57 -32.15 -1.10
N MET A 9 -5.44 -32.89 0.00
CA MET A 9 -5.38 -32.34 1.37
C MET A 9 -4.12 -31.49 1.57
N LEU A 10 -2.96 -31.96 1.09
CA LEU A 10 -1.69 -31.23 1.19
C LEU A 10 -1.71 -29.94 0.34
N CYS A 11 -2.28 -29.99 -0.85
CA CYS A 11 -2.41 -28.81 -1.72
C CYS A 11 -3.34 -27.74 -1.10
N GLY A 12 -4.44 -28.16 -0.46
CA GLY A 12 -5.37 -27.26 0.23
C GLY A 12 -4.74 -26.52 1.41
N VAL A 13 -3.88 -27.19 2.19
CA VAL A 13 -3.19 -26.58 3.34
C VAL A 13 -2.12 -25.56 2.91
N VAL A 14 -1.41 -25.81 1.81
CA VAL A 14 -0.43 -24.86 1.25
C VAL A 14 -1.11 -23.61 0.67
N LEU A 15 -2.26 -23.76 0.01
CA LEU A 15 -3.04 -22.65 -0.52
C LEU A 15 -3.64 -21.74 0.57
N LEU A 16 -4.03 -22.29 1.73
CA LEU A 16 -4.51 -21.48 2.86
C LEU A 16 -3.38 -20.68 3.56
N GLY A 17 -2.15 -21.21 3.58
CA GLY A 17 -1.01 -20.54 4.21
C GLY A 17 -0.54 -19.28 3.48
N VAL A 18 -0.71 -19.22 2.15
CA VAL A 18 -0.24 -18.11 1.30
C VAL A 18 -1.21 -16.92 1.32
N LEU A 19 -2.49 -17.13 1.65
CA LEU A 19 -3.50 -16.07 1.67
C LEU A 19 -3.52 -15.25 2.97
N GLY A 20 -2.81 -15.70 4.02
CA GLY A 20 -2.85 -15.11 5.37
C GLY A 20 -2.01 -13.84 5.58
N SER A 21 -1.16 -13.42 4.64
CA SER A 21 -0.20 -12.33 4.88
C SER A 21 -0.72 -10.91 4.61
N SER A 22 -2.00 -10.74 4.25
CA SER A 22 -2.58 -9.43 3.93
C SER A 22 -3.58 -8.92 4.98
N ALA A 23 -3.48 -9.37 6.23
CA ALA A 23 -4.02 -8.58 7.33
C ALA A 23 -3.08 -7.38 7.53
N ALA A 24 -3.25 -6.35 6.70
CA ALA A 24 -2.76 -5.02 7.01
C ALA A 24 -3.46 -4.62 8.31
N SER A 25 -2.80 -4.89 9.45
CA SER A 25 -3.17 -4.32 10.72
C SER A 25 -3.23 -2.82 10.49
N ALA A 26 -4.45 -2.28 10.47
CA ALA A 26 -4.68 -0.86 10.50
C ALA A 26 -4.28 -0.37 11.89
N THR A 27 -2.97 -0.37 12.16
CA THR A 27 -2.42 0.39 13.27
C THR A 27 -2.83 1.83 12.99
N PHE A 28 -3.57 2.42 13.92
CA PHE A 28 -3.95 3.82 13.88
C PHE A 28 -2.65 4.64 14.01
N ASP A 29 -1.96 4.81 12.90
CA ASP A 29 -0.70 5.52 12.81
C ASP A 29 -1.03 7.01 12.65
N ALA A 30 -0.59 7.81 13.62
CA ALA A 30 -0.86 9.25 13.68
C ALA A 30 -0.44 9.99 12.40
N ARG A 31 0.47 9.43 11.58
CA ARG A 31 0.92 10.02 10.31
C ARG A 31 0.03 9.73 9.10
N ARG A 32 -1.19 9.20 9.28
CA ARG A 32 -2.09 8.82 8.18
C ARG A 32 -1.36 7.92 7.18
N THR A 33 -0.73 6.87 7.72
CA THR A 33 0.18 6.00 6.97
C THR A 33 -0.58 5.01 6.09
N THR A 34 -0.21 4.92 4.81
CA THR A 34 -0.72 3.93 3.84
C THR A 34 0.44 3.11 3.29
N ARG A 35 0.25 1.79 3.19
CA ARG A 35 1.23 0.88 2.58
C ARG A 35 0.73 0.45 1.21
N PHE A 36 1.56 0.65 0.19
CA PHE A 36 1.28 0.19 -1.17
C PHE A 36 2.28 -0.86 -1.58
N THR A 37 1.80 -1.92 -2.23
CA THR A 37 2.64 -2.93 -2.87
C THR A 37 2.41 -2.85 -4.37
N PHE A 38 3.45 -2.52 -5.12
CA PHE A 38 3.41 -2.47 -6.57
C PHE A 38 3.97 -3.77 -7.14
N SER A 39 3.23 -4.41 -8.03
CA SER A 39 3.67 -5.62 -8.74
C SER A 39 4.57 -5.32 -9.94
N ARG A 40 4.68 -4.04 -10.33
CA ARG A 40 5.49 -3.54 -11.45
C ARG A 40 6.10 -2.19 -11.06
N THR A 41 7.09 -1.75 -11.83
CA THR A 41 7.66 -0.41 -11.66
C THR A 41 6.61 0.68 -11.85
N VAL A 42 6.57 1.64 -10.93
CA VAL A 42 5.69 2.82 -10.97
C VAL A 42 6.54 4.07 -11.07
N GLN A 43 6.25 4.92 -12.06
CA GLN A 43 6.90 6.21 -12.21
C GLN A 43 6.24 7.25 -11.31
N MET A 44 7.06 7.92 -10.52
CA MET A 44 6.70 9.11 -9.75
C MET A 44 7.52 10.30 -10.24
N PRO A 45 7.15 11.54 -9.88
CA PRO A 45 7.92 12.73 -10.24
C PRO A 45 9.39 12.62 -9.77
N GLY A 46 10.30 12.49 -10.73
CA GLY A 46 11.76 12.40 -10.49
C GLY A 46 12.28 11.06 -9.96
N VAL A 47 11.44 10.04 -9.78
CA VAL A 47 11.89 8.73 -9.27
C VAL A 47 11.05 7.58 -9.81
N ALA A 48 11.71 6.49 -10.18
CA ALA A 48 11.06 5.21 -10.48
C ALA A 48 11.02 4.36 -9.20
N LEU A 49 9.85 3.85 -8.82
CA LEU A 49 9.72 2.84 -7.78
C LEU A 49 9.67 1.46 -8.42
N PRO A 50 10.67 0.60 -8.21
CA PRO A 50 10.59 -0.81 -8.61
C PRO A 50 9.39 -1.54 -7.98
N ALA A 51 9.13 -2.77 -8.44
CA ALA A 51 8.17 -3.63 -7.77
C ALA A 51 8.58 -3.85 -6.30
N GLY A 52 7.65 -3.65 -5.37
CA GLY A 52 7.97 -3.67 -3.95
C GLY A 52 6.91 -3.01 -3.09
N THR A 53 7.15 -3.00 -1.77
CA THR A 53 6.28 -2.36 -0.79
C THR A 53 6.87 -1.05 -0.30
N TYR A 54 6.03 -0.01 -0.29
CA TYR A 54 6.39 1.34 0.07
C TYR A 54 5.42 1.92 1.09
N ILE A 55 5.90 2.86 1.88
CA ILE A 55 5.15 3.57 2.91
C ILE A 55 4.92 4.99 2.43
N PHE A 56 3.65 5.38 2.33
CA PHE A 56 3.19 6.73 2.04
C PHE A 56 2.62 7.30 3.32
N GLU A 57 3.18 8.42 3.79
CA GLU A 57 2.74 9.02 5.05
C GLU A 57 2.91 10.53 5.04
N VAL A 58 2.12 11.19 5.88
CA VAL A 58 2.20 12.63 6.11
C VAL A 58 3.42 12.92 6.98
N ALA A 59 4.33 13.75 6.49
CA ALA A 59 5.56 14.09 7.20
C ALA A 59 5.29 14.90 8.48
N ASN A 60 4.31 15.81 8.41
CA ASN A 60 3.87 16.67 9.52
C ASN A 60 2.39 16.41 9.89
N PRO A 61 2.10 15.39 10.73
CA PRO A 61 0.73 15.01 11.09
C PRO A 61 -0.02 16.06 11.92
N GLU A 62 0.70 16.86 12.71
CA GLU A 62 0.11 17.87 13.60
C GLU A 62 -0.26 19.17 12.86
N GLY A 63 0.16 19.32 11.60
CA GLY A 63 -0.12 20.48 10.77
C GLY A 63 -1.23 20.27 9.74
N GLN A 64 -1.20 21.05 8.65
CA GLN A 64 -2.16 20.94 7.54
C GLN A 64 -2.06 19.60 6.77
N GLY A 65 -0.95 18.88 6.94
CA GLY A 65 -0.74 17.55 6.37
C GLY A 65 -0.43 17.55 4.88
N ASP A 66 0.05 18.67 4.35
CA ASP A 66 0.29 18.85 2.91
C ASP A 66 1.55 18.15 2.42
N ILE A 67 2.48 17.78 3.30
CA ILE A 67 3.74 17.15 2.89
C ILE A 67 3.60 15.63 3.02
N VAL A 68 3.68 14.94 1.89
CA VAL A 68 3.72 13.48 1.82
C VAL A 68 5.13 13.02 1.51
N ARG A 69 5.57 11.97 2.21
CA ARG A 69 6.82 11.26 1.92
C ARG A 69 6.57 9.81 1.54
N VAL A 70 7.42 9.31 0.67
CA VAL A 70 7.44 7.92 0.21
C VAL A 70 8.73 7.27 0.68
N LEU A 71 8.59 6.22 1.48
CA LEU A 71 9.68 5.50 2.11
C LEU A 71 9.71 4.03 1.66
N SER A 72 10.87 3.40 1.77
CA SER A 72 10.99 1.95 1.73
C SER A 72 10.17 1.30 2.85
N ARG A 73 9.86 0.01 2.71
CA ARG A 73 9.14 -0.78 3.71
C ARG A 73 9.76 -0.70 5.12
N ASP A 74 11.07 -0.58 5.21
CA ASP A 74 11.85 -0.48 6.46
C ASP A 74 12.12 0.96 6.91
N ARG A 75 11.54 1.96 6.22
CA ARG A 75 11.71 3.40 6.49
C ARG A 75 13.14 3.94 6.40
N LYS A 76 14.10 3.16 5.88
CA LYS A 76 15.51 3.58 5.77
C LYS A 76 15.79 4.45 4.56
N GLN A 77 15.07 4.22 3.46
CA GLN A 77 15.25 4.97 2.23
C GLN A 77 14.03 5.85 1.96
N MET A 78 14.26 7.14 1.71
CA MET A 78 13.23 8.06 1.25
C MET A 78 13.38 8.26 -0.26
N PHE A 79 12.34 7.90 -0.99
CA PHE A 79 12.30 8.02 -2.45
C PHE A 79 11.77 9.39 -2.89
N LEU A 80 10.84 9.95 -2.12
CA LEU A 80 10.17 11.20 -2.47
C LEU A 80 9.69 11.91 -1.21
N MET A 81 9.77 13.24 -1.24
CA MET A 81 9.04 14.13 -0.33
C MET A 81 8.55 15.33 -1.14
N LYS A 82 7.25 15.59 -1.10
CA LYS A 82 6.59 16.63 -1.90
C LYS A 82 5.39 17.24 -1.18
N PHE A 83 5.06 18.46 -1.57
CA PHE A 83 3.77 19.06 -1.25
C PHE A 83 2.67 18.39 -2.05
N THR A 84 1.52 18.22 -1.41
CA THR A 84 0.30 17.61 -1.91
C THR A 84 -0.87 18.41 -1.37
N ARG A 85 -1.97 18.48 -2.11
CA ARG A 85 -3.20 19.10 -1.63
C ARG A 85 -4.10 18.02 -1.06
N PRO A 86 -4.55 18.12 0.20
CA PRO A 86 -5.49 17.16 0.75
C PRO A 86 -6.81 17.27 -0.01
N ILE A 87 -7.28 16.15 -0.55
CA ILE A 87 -8.62 16.04 -1.14
C ILE A 87 -9.50 15.17 -0.24
N TYR A 88 -10.69 15.66 0.09
CA TYR A 88 -11.63 14.90 0.90
C TYR A 88 -12.30 13.82 0.06
N ARG A 89 -12.21 12.55 0.49
CA ARG A 89 -12.98 11.47 -0.11
C ARG A 89 -14.44 11.64 0.28
N GLN A 90 -15.30 11.93 -0.70
CA GLN A 90 -16.74 11.99 -0.48
C GLN A 90 -17.25 10.64 0.04
N ALA A 91 -17.97 10.66 1.18
CA ALA A 91 -18.46 9.46 1.85
C ALA A 91 -19.65 8.80 1.12
N LYS A 92 -20.33 9.52 0.22
CA LYS A 92 -21.49 9.02 -0.54
C LYS A 92 -21.12 8.82 -2.01
N GLY A 93 -21.11 7.56 -2.42
CA GLY A 93 -20.92 7.11 -3.81
C GLY A 93 -20.46 5.65 -3.84
N PRO A 94 -20.66 4.91 -4.94
CA PRO A 94 -20.05 3.59 -5.07
C PRO A 94 -18.54 3.72 -4.87
N LEU A 95 -17.98 2.95 -3.94
CA LEU A 95 -16.55 2.95 -3.60
C LEU A 95 -15.72 2.34 -4.74
N LYS A 96 -15.72 2.97 -5.92
CA LYS A 96 -14.82 2.62 -6.99
C LYS A 96 -13.50 3.31 -6.68
N ALA A 97 -12.55 2.53 -6.14
CA ALA A 97 -11.20 3.01 -5.81
C ALA A 97 -10.53 3.56 -7.08
N THR A 98 -10.70 4.87 -7.29
CA THR A 98 -10.15 5.59 -8.43
C THR A 98 -9.00 6.41 -7.88
N ILE A 99 -7.78 6.01 -8.21
CA ILE A 99 -6.57 6.77 -7.90
C ILE A 99 -6.34 7.69 -9.09
N SER A 100 -6.69 8.98 -8.94
CA SER A 100 -6.36 10.00 -9.93
C SER A 100 -4.96 10.52 -9.64
N LEU A 101 -4.03 10.28 -10.57
CA LEU A 101 -2.71 10.88 -10.58
C LEU A 101 -2.71 11.90 -11.73
N GLY A 102 -2.93 13.19 -11.41
CA GLY A 102 -2.99 14.23 -12.43
C GLY A 102 -2.74 15.62 -11.83
N GLU A 103 -1.79 16.32 -12.45
CA GLU A 103 -1.58 17.76 -12.34
C GLU A 103 -2.81 18.48 -12.93
N ALA A 104 -3.28 19.54 -12.29
CA ALA A 104 -4.22 20.52 -12.84
C ALA A 104 -3.65 21.91 -12.62
#